data_AF-A0A4V1SRV2-F1
#
_entry.id   AF-A0A4V1SRV2-F1
#
_cell.length_a   1.000
_cell.length_b   1.000
_cell.length_c   1.000
_cell.angle_alpha   90.00
_cell.angle_beta   90.00
_cell.angle_gamma   90.00
#
_symmetry.space_group_name_H-M   'P 1'
#
loop_
_entity.id
_entity.type
_entity.pdbx_description
1 polymer ?
#
loop_
_entity_poly.entity_id
_entity_poly.type
_entity_poly.pdbx_seq_one_letter_code
_entity_poly.pdbx_strand_id
1 'polypeptide(L)' 'GNITASFKKSKGGRLKLVKINGTFKTVTEDEYPELPDELHPVFKNGELLNPISFEQVRANTIIN' A
#
# COMPACT_ATOMS: atom_id res chain seq x y z
N GLY A 1 6.58 27.48 27.88
CA GLY A 1 7.07 26.38 27.02
C GLY A 1 6.31 26.44 25.71
N ASN A 2 7.02 26.46 24.58
CA ASN A 2 6.41 26.61 23.26
C ASN A 2 5.89 25.23 22.81
N ILE A 3 4.57 25.06 22.71
CA ILE A 3 3.96 23.81 22.23
C ILE A 3 4.07 23.82 20.70
N THR A 4 5.08 23.17 20.17
CA THR A 4 5.16 22.89 18.73
C THR A 4 4.08 21.89 18.38
N ALA A 5 3.11 22.29 17.55
CA ALA A 5 2.06 21.39 17.10
C ALA A 5 2.71 20.18 16.41
N SER A 6 2.49 19.01 17.00
CA SER A 6 2.91 17.73 16.47
C SER A 6 2.44 17.62 15.01
N PHE A 7 3.38 17.58 14.05
CA PHE A 7 3.12 17.38 12.61
C PHE A 7 2.53 15.99 12.28
N LYS A 8 2.01 15.27 13.28
CA LYS A 8 1.35 13.97 13.14
C LYS A 8 -0.09 14.17 12.67
N LYS A 9 -0.24 14.50 11.39
CA LYS A 9 -1.53 14.33 10.68
C LYS A 9 -1.59 12.89 10.18
N SER A 10 -2.37 12.04 10.85
CA SER A 10 -2.64 10.70 10.31
C SER A 10 -3.36 10.83 8.97
N LYS A 11 -3.07 9.92 8.04
CA LYS A 11 -3.87 9.80 6.82
C LYS A 11 -5.20 9.17 7.23
N GLY A 12 -6.27 9.96 7.17
CA GLY A 12 -7.63 9.48 7.43
C GLY A 12 -8.25 8.88 6.16
N GLY A 13 -9.12 7.89 6.30
CA GLY A 13 -9.85 7.28 5.19
C GLY A 13 -9.19 6.03 4.61
N ARG A 14 -9.70 5.58 3.48
CA ARG A 14 -9.17 4.43 2.73
C ARG A 14 -7.95 4.84 1.92
N LEU A 15 -6.96 3.96 1.88
CA LEU A 15 -5.68 4.19 1.25
C LEU A 15 -5.45 3.14 0.16
N LYS A 16 -4.72 3.55 -0.87
CA LYS A 16 -4.18 2.66 -1.89
C LYS A 16 -2.69 2.92 -2.10
N LEU A 17 -1.99 1.91 -2.61
CA LEU A 17 -0.59 2.03 -2.98
C LEU A 17 -0.51 2.19 -4.49
N VAL A 18 0.13 3.27 -4.96
CA VAL A 18 0.31 3.50 -6.41
C VAL A 18 1.79 3.59 -6.75
N LYS A 19 2.15 3.17 -7.96
CA LYS A 19 3.50 3.32 -8.49
C LYS A 19 3.55 4.51 -9.46
N ILE A 20 4.27 5.56 -9.07
CA ILE A 20 4.44 6.78 -9.88
C ILE A 20 5.93 6.92 -10.20
N ASN A 21 6.27 6.96 -11.48
CA ASN A 21 7.66 7.13 -11.95
C ASN A 21 8.63 6.13 -11.30
N GLY A 22 8.21 4.87 -11.14
CA GLY A 22 9.02 3.83 -10.51
C GLY A 22 9.05 3.86 -8.99
N THR A 23 8.46 4.86 -8.34
CA THR A 23 8.42 4.99 -6.88
C THR A 23 7.03 4.67 -6.33
N PHE A 24 6.97 3.94 -5.22
CA PHE A 24 5.71 3.65 -4.55
C PHE A 24 5.28 4.83 -3.65
N LYS A 25 4.02 5.22 -3.76
CA LYS A 25 3.40 6.28 -2.96
C LYS A 25 2.08 5.79 -2.37
N THR A 26 1.91 5.96 -1.06
CA THR A 26 0.61 5.73 -0.41
C THR A 26 -0.26 6.97 -0.55
N VAL A 27 -1.41 6.81 -1.17
CA VAL A 27 -2.36 7.89 -1.50
C VAL A 27 -3.74 7.52 -0.97
N THR A 28 -4.67 8.47 -0.91
CA THR A 28 -6.08 8.13 -0.63
C THR A 28 -6.69 7.43 -1.85
N GLU A 29 -7.69 6.58 -1.62
CA GLU A 29 -8.35 5.77 -2.67
C GLU A 29 -8.75 6.62 -3.91
N ASP A 30 -9.22 7.84 -3.67
CA ASP A 30 -9.73 8.76 -4.70
C ASP A 30 -8.67 9.71 -5.31
N GLU A 31 -7.41 9.72 -4.84
CA GLU A 31 -6.42 10.75 -5.24
C GLU A 31 -5.89 10.56 -6.67
N TYR A 32 -5.84 9.32 -7.17
CA TYR A 32 -5.37 8.95 -8.51
C TYR A 32 -6.23 7.82 -9.10
N PRO A 33 -7.48 8.08 -9.49
CA PRO A 33 -8.41 7.04 -9.94
C PRO A 33 -7.90 6.23 -11.14
N GLU A 34 -7.02 6.81 -11.96
CA GLU A 34 -6.41 6.20 -13.13
C GLU A 34 -5.25 5.23 -12.80
N LEU A 35 -4.65 5.34 -11.61
CA LEU A 35 -3.54 4.49 -11.21
C LEU A 35 -4.05 3.23 -10.48
N PRO A 36 -3.50 2.05 -10.82
CA PRO A 36 -3.88 0.80 -10.16
C PRO A 36 -3.47 0.81 -8.68
N ASP A 37 -4.28 0.17 -7.85
CA ASP A 37 -3.88 -0.16 -6.49
C ASP A 37 -2.99 -1.41 -6.50
N GLU A 38 -1.77 -1.23 -6.03
CA GLU A 38 -0.77 -2.29 -5.87
C GLU A 38 -1.04 -3.15 -4.63
N LEU A 39 -2.00 -2.78 -3.77
CA LEU A 39 -2.45 -3.60 -2.65
C LEU A 39 -3.44 -4.67 -3.13
N HIS A 40 -3.15 -5.92 -2.80
CA HIS A 40 -4.01 -7.05 -3.13
C HIS A 40 -4.65 -7.64 -1.86
N PRO A 41 -5.97 -7.96 -1.88
CA PRO A 41 -6.62 -8.60 -0.75
C PRO A 41 -6.09 -10.02 -0.58
N VAL A 42 -5.53 -10.31 0.59
CA VAL A 42 -4.99 -11.65 0.91
C VAL A 42 -6.00 -12.53 1.65
N PHE A 43 -6.95 -11.93 2.34
CA PHE A 43 -7.93 -12.61 3.18
C PHE A 43 -9.26 -11.85 3.15
N LYS A 44 -10.37 -12.57 3.08
CA LYS A 44 -11.72 -11.97 3.11
C LYS A 44 -12.73 -12.97 3.64
N ASN A 45 -13.60 -12.53 4.55
CA ASN A 45 -14.76 -13.31 5.04
C ASN A 45 -14.42 -14.72 5.56
N GLY A 46 -13.27 -14.91 6.20
CA GLY A 46 -12.86 -16.23 6.73
C GLY A 46 -12.00 -17.06 5.78
N GLU A 47 -11.80 -16.59 4.55
CA GLU A 47 -11.10 -17.33 3.51
C GLU A 47 -9.81 -16.63 3.08
N LEU A 48 -8.74 -17.43 2.87
CA LEU A 48 -7.49 -16.97 2.29
C LEU A 48 -7.65 -16.89 0.76
N LEU A 49 -7.49 -15.69 0.20
CA LEU A 49 -7.68 -15.42 -1.23
C LEU A 49 -6.38 -15.49 -2.04
N ASN A 50 -5.25 -15.15 -1.42
CA ASN A 50 -3.96 -15.07 -2.11
C ASN A 50 -2.88 -15.86 -1.34
N PRO A 51 -2.78 -17.17 -1.55
CA PRO A 51 -1.72 -17.99 -0.97
C PRO A 51 -0.37 -17.66 -1.64
N ILE A 52 0.57 -17.14 -0.86
CA ILE A 52 1.92 -16.82 -1.32
C ILE A 52 2.90 -17.89 -0.83
N SER A 53 3.65 -18.48 -1.76
CA SER A 53 4.72 -19.44 -1.44
C SER A 53 6.03 -18.73 -1.09
N PHE A 54 6.91 -19.43 -0.38
CA PHE A 54 8.25 -18.89 -0.06
C PHE A 54 9.09 -18.62 -1.32
N GLU A 55 8.98 -19.47 -2.34
CA GLU A 55 9.67 -19.29 -3.61
C GLU A 55 9.21 -18.02 -4.33
N GLN A 56 7.91 -17.72 -4.30
CA GLN A 56 7.36 -16.49 -4.86
C GLN A 56 7.91 -15.26 -4.13
N VAL A 57 8.00 -15.30 -2.79
CA VAL A 57 8.61 -14.20 -2.02
C VAL A 57 10.05 -13.98 -2.45
N ARG A 58 10.83 -15.04 -2.62
CA ARG A 58 12.22 -14.93 -3.10
C ARG A 58 12.29 -14.32 -4.49
N ALA A 59 11.45 -14.78 -5.42
CA ALA A 59 11.39 -14.24 -6.78
C ALA A 59 11.12 -12.72 -6.77
N ASN A 60 10.22 -12.25 -5.89
CA ASN A 60 9.88 -10.82 -5.79
C ASN A 60 11.04 -9.94 -5.29
N THR A 61 12.03 -10.50 -4.58
CA THR A 61 13.22 -9.75 -4.13
C THR A 61 14.28 -9.59 -5.20
N ILE A 62 14.25 -10.41 -6.25
CA ILE A 62 15.20 -10.35 -7.36
C ILE A 62 14.76 -9.18 -8.23
N ILE A 63 15.41 -8.04 -8.04
CA ILE A 63 15.19 -6.83 -8.83
C ILE A 63 15.56 -7.14 -10.29
N ASN A 64 14.61 -6.94 -11.21
CA ASN A 64 14.87 -6.77 -12.64
C ASN A 64 15.28 -5.33 -12.93
#